data_AF-A0A923CWQ3-F1
#
_entry.id   AF-A0A923CWQ3-F1
#
_cell.length_a   1.000
_cell.length_b   1.000
_cell.length_c   1.000
_cell.angle_alpha   90.00
_cell.angle_beta   90.00
_cell.angle_gamma   90.00
#
_symmetry.space_group_name_H-M   'P 1'
#
loop_
_entity.id
_entity.type
_entity.pdbx_description
1 polymer ?
#
loop_
_entity_poly.entity_id
_entity_poly.type
_entity_poly.pdbx_seq_one_letter_code
_entity_poly.pdbx_strand_id
1 'polypeptide(L)'
;MSIHSTQATDSSGSVDALAITGVMRALSNPNRLRIFLLLRDHLKREGKGAGLRVGEIAERLEVTQSTVSHHLKELEHAKVIRLERRGRNVMCSVVCETLEDVLECLGCNLS
;
A
#
# COMPACT_ATOMS: atom_id res chain seq x y z
N MET A 1 -23.92 -48.98 15.37
CA MET A 1 -23.94 -48.79 13.90
C MET A 1 -23.19 -47.50 13.59
N SER A 2 -21.91 -47.62 13.25
CA SER A 2 -21.18 -46.66 12.40
C SER A 2 -21.92 -46.58 11.04
N ILE A 3 -21.86 -45.54 10.21
CA ILE A 3 -20.70 -44.85 9.64
C ILE A 3 -21.18 -43.63 8.82
N HIS A 4 -20.33 -42.58 8.79
CA HIS A 4 -20.06 -41.62 7.69
C HIS A 4 -21.18 -40.66 7.24
N SER A 5 -20.95 -39.42 6.80
CA SER A 5 -19.81 -38.48 6.74
C SER A 5 -20.34 -37.22 6.01
N THR A 6 -19.77 -36.04 6.32
CA THR A 6 -19.29 -35.00 5.38
C THR A 6 -20.27 -34.49 4.30
N GLN A 7 -20.59 -33.19 4.23
CA GLN A 7 -19.78 -32.10 3.65
C GLN A 7 -20.35 -30.75 4.17
N ALA A 8 -19.59 -29.76 4.64
CA ALA A 8 -18.48 -29.02 4.02
C ALA A 8 -18.87 -28.30 2.72
N THR A 9 -19.18 -27.00 2.82
CA THR A 9 -19.09 -26.04 1.72
C THR A 9 -18.51 -24.72 2.26
N ASP A 10 -17.18 -24.72 2.34
CA ASP A 10 -16.25 -23.70 1.85
C ASP A 10 -16.66 -22.21 1.93
N SER A 11 -16.11 -21.50 2.92
CA SER A 11 -16.02 -20.02 2.93
C SER A 11 -14.72 -19.59 2.24
N SER A 12 -14.65 -19.82 0.93
CA SER A 12 -13.44 -19.61 0.13
C SER A 12 -13.10 -18.12 0.00
N GLY A 13 -11.91 -17.74 0.45
CA GLY A 13 -11.34 -16.39 0.27
C GLY A 13 -11.03 -16.13 -1.19
N SER A 14 -11.99 -15.54 -1.91
CA SER A 14 -11.74 -15.09 -3.27
C SER A 14 -10.83 -13.86 -3.23
N VAL A 15 -9.56 -14.06 -3.59
CA VAL A 15 -8.63 -12.99 -3.90
C VAL A 15 -9.24 -12.10 -4.99
N ASP A 16 -9.47 -10.81 -4.69
CA ASP A 16 -9.98 -9.85 -5.67
C ASP A 16 -8.86 -9.45 -6.65
N ALA A 17 -8.74 -10.23 -7.73
CA ALA A 17 -7.74 -10.04 -8.78
C ALA A 17 -7.78 -8.62 -9.39
N LEU A 18 -8.92 -7.93 -9.37
CA LEU A 18 -9.04 -6.58 -9.90
C LEU A 18 -8.39 -5.57 -8.94
N ALA A 19 -8.62 -5.72 -7.64
CA ALA A 19 -7.96 -4.92 -6.61
C ALA A 19 -6.43 -5.12 -6.66
N ILE A 20 -5.97 -6.38 -6.76
CA ILE A 20 -4.55 -6.72 -6.96
C ILE A 20 -3.96 -5.98 -8.16
N THR A 21 -4.64 -6.10 -9.30
CA THR A 21 -4.17 -5.52 -10.55
C THR A 21 -4.06 -4.00 -10.44
N GLY A 22 -4.99 -3.35 -9.74
CA GLY A 22 -4.93 -1.91 -9.45
C GLY A 22 -3.68 -1.52 -8.66
N VAL A 23 -3.40 -2.23 -7.56
CA VAL A 23 -2.21 -2.00 -6.73
C VAL A 23 -0.93 -2.24 -7.52
N MET A 24 -0.83 -3.38 -8.23
CA MET A 24 0.33 -3.71 -9.04
C MET A 24 0.54 -2.67 -10.15
N ARG A 25 -0.52 -2.27 -10.83
CA ARG A 25 -0.45 -1.21 -11.86
C ARG A 25 0.04 0.12 -11.29
N ALA A 26 -0.30 0.45 -10.04
CA ALA A 26 0.23 1.63 -9.37
C ALA A 26 1.71 1.47 -9.01
N LEU A 27 2.12 0.31 -8.51
CA LEU A 27 3.50 0.06 -8.09
C LEU A 27 4.47 -0.20 -9.26
N SER A 28 4.00 -0.65 -10.44
CA SER A 28 4.85 -0.95 -11.61
C SER A 28 5.54 0.26 -12.27
N ASN A 29 5.36 1.48 -11.74
CA ASN A 29 6.13 2.64 -12.20
C ASN A 29 7.34 2.84 -11.28
N PRO A 30 8.56 3.06 -11.83
CA PRO A 30 9.78 3.19 -11.03
C PRO A 30 9.73 4.26 -9.94
N ASN A 31 9.18 5.44 -10.22
CA ASN A 31 9.08 6.52 -9.23
C ASN A 31 8.07 6.18 -8.14
N ARG A 32 6.91 5.63 -8.51
CA ARG A 32 5.89 5.21 -7.54
C ARG A 32 6.40 4.11 -6.62
N LEU A 33 7.14 3.13 -7.16
CA LEU A 33 7.80 2.11 -6.35
C LEU A 33 8.85 2.72 -5.41
N ARG A 34 9.71 3.61 -5.91
CA ARG A 34 10.71 4.31 -5.08
C ARG A 34 10.06 5.09 -3.92
N ILE A 35 8.96 5.80 -4.18
CA ILE A 35 8.20 6.51 -3.15
C ILE A 35 7.68 5.52 -2.10
N PHE A 36 7.03 4.44 -2.53
CA PHE A 36 6.48 3.44 -1.62
C PHE A 36 7.57 2.81 -0.73
N LEU A 37 8.69 2.39 -1.32
CA LEU A 37 9.83 1.82 -0.59
C LEU A 37 10.42 2.83 0.41
N LEU A 38 10.61 4.09 0.00
CA LEU A 38 11.09 5.16 0.87
C LEU A 38 10.19 5.35 2.10
N LEU A 39 8.88 5.39 1.90
CA LEU A 39 7.91 5.57 2.97
C LEU A 39 7.85 4.34 3.89
N ARG A 40 7.91 3.13 3.32
CA ARG A 40 7.96 1.87 4.09
C ARG A 40 9.21 1.81 4.96
N ASP A 41 10.36 2.16 4.42
CA ASP A 41 11.61 2.14 5.16
C ASP A 41 11.64 3.23 6.23
N HIS A 42 10.96 4.36 6.01
CA HIS A 42 10.72 5.35 7.04
C HIS A 42 9.79 4.83 8.15
N LEU A 43 8.68 4.19 7.79
CA LEU A 43 7.75 3.56 8.73
C LEU A 43 8.45 2.53 9.62
N LYS A 44 9.29 1.65 9.03
CA LYS A 44 10.05 0.64 9.78
C LYS A 44 11.01 1.25 10.81
N ARG A 45 11.56 2.44 10.54
CA ARG A 45 12.51 3.12 11.43
C ARG A 45 11.83 3.93 12.53
N GLU A 46 10.77 4.66 12.20
CA GLU A 46 10.13 5.61 13.13
C GLU A 46 8.87 5.05 13.81
N GLY A 47 8.32 3.94 13.31
CA GLY A 47 7.13 3.30 13.87
C GLY A 47 5.81 3.85 13.35
N LYS A 48 4.71 3.42 13.99
CA LYS A 48 3.34 3.66 13.51
C LYS A 48 3.00 5.14 13.42
N GLY A 49 2.37 5.54 12.32
CA GLY A 49 1.98 6.94 12.06
C GLY A 49 3.11 7.80 11.48
N ALA A 50 4.28 7.21 11.20
CA ALA A 50 5.36 7.88 10.51
C ALA A 50 5.02 8.18 9.05
N GLY A 51 5.47 9.34 8.59
CA GLY A 51 5.24 9.81 7.25
C GLY A 51 6.18 10.96 6.91
N LEU A 52 6.42 11.15 5.62
CA LEU A 52 7.30 12.20 5.11
C LEU A 52 6.48 13.35 4.53
N ARG A 53 7.03 14.56 4.58
CA ARG A 53 6.44 15.70 3.85
C ARG A 53 6.56 15.47 2.35
N VAL A 54 5.56 15.88 1.57
CA VAL A 54 5.62 15.78 0.09
C VAL A 54 6.86 16.45 -0.49
N GLY A 55 7.26 17.61 0.04
CA GLY A 55 8.48 18.30 -0.38
C GLY A 55 9.75 17.47 -0.13
N GLU A 56 9.81 16.79 1.01
CA GLU A 56 10.96 15.94 1.37
C GLU A 56 11.04 14.69 0.48
N ILE A 57 9.90 14.13 0.06
CA ILE A 57 9.87 13.05 -0.93
C ILE A 57 10.41 13.54 -2.27
N ALA A 58 10.02 14.74 -2.71
CA ALA A 58 10.49 15.34 -3.95
C ALA A 58 12.01 15.59 -3.94
N GLU A 59 12.53 16.10 -2.83
CA GLU A 59 13.97 16.29 -2.61
C GLU A 59 14.73 14.95 -2.69
N ARG A 60 14.28 13.93 -1.96
CA ARG A 60 14.96 12.62 -1.92
C ARG A 60 14.91 11.85 -3.25
N LEU A 61 13.91 12.12 -4.08
CA LEU A 61 13.79 11.49 -5.40
C LEU A 61 14.40 12.34 -6.53
N GLU A 62 14.87 13.55 -6.22
CA GLU A 62 15.45 14.51 -7.18
C GLU A 62 14.50 14.85 -8.34
N VAL A 63 13.23 15.06 -8.00
CA VAL A 63 12.15 15.36 -8.96
C VAL A 63 11.32 16.56 -8.50
N THR A 64 10.54 17.15 -9.41
CA THR A 64 9.70 18.30 -9.06
C THR A 64 8.53 17.91 -8.15
N GLN A 65 8.05 18.85 -7.34
CA GLN A 65 6.86 18.64 -6.51
C GLN A 65 5.61 18.32 -7.35
N SER A 66 5.49 18.88 -8.55
CA SER A 66 4.38 18.58 -9.47
C SER A 66 4.41 17.10 -9.90
N THR A 67 5.59 16.62 -10.30
CA THR A 67 5.81 15.22 -10.67
C THR A 67 5.50 14.26 -9.52
N VAL A 68 6.00 14.56 -8.31
CA VAL A 68 5.70 13.74 -7.13
C VAL A 68 4.23 13.78 -6.78
N SER A 69 3.58 14.94 -6.82
CA SER A 69 2.14 15.06 -6.52
C SER A 69 1.30 14.19 -7.45
N HIS A 70 1.66 14.11 -8.74
CA HIS A 70 1.00 13.21 -9.67
C HIS A 70 1.19 11.74 -9.27
N HIS A 71 2.42 11.32 -8.97
CA HIS A 71 2.69 9.95 -8.50
C HIS A 71 1.98 9.60 -7.19
N LEU A 72 1.91 10.54 -6.24
CA LEU A 72 1.22 10.37 -4.97
C LEU A 72 -0.29 10.21 -5.15
N LYS A 73 -0.92 10.99 -6.05
CA LYS A 73 -2.35 10.80 -6.35
C LYS A 73 -2.65 9.41 -6.89
N GLU A 74 -1.82 8.91 -7.80
CA GLU A 74 -1.98 7.55 -8.34
C GLU A 74 -1.83 6.47 -7.26
N LEU A 75 -0.86 6.64 -6.36
CA LEU A 75 -0.65 5.73 -5.22
C LEU A 75 -1.80 5.81 -4.20
N GLU A 76 -2.33 7.00 -3.93
CA GLU A 76 -3.48 7.21 -3.04
C GLU A 76 -4.76 6.61 -3.62
N HIS A 77 -5.01 6.77 -4.93
CA HIS A 77 -6.12 6.11 -5.62
C HIS A 77 -6.05 4.59 -5.52
N ALA A 78 -4.83 4.04 -5.57
CA ALA A 78 -4.58 2.61 -5.36
C ALA A 78 -4.59 2.19 -3.88
N LYS A 79 -4.86 3.12 -2.95
CA LYS A 79 -4.97 2.90 -1.49
C LYS A 79 -3.73 2.32 -0.83
N VAL A 80 -2.54 2.51 -1.41
CA VAL A 80 -1.27 2.05 -0.83
C VAL A 80 -0.58 3.10 0.05
N ILE A 81 -0.98 4.36 -0.09
CA ILE A 81 -0.53 5.48 0.75
C ILE A 81 -1.73 6.32 1.22
N ARG A 82 -1.47 7.19 2.19
CA ARG A 82 -2.40 8.21 2.66
C ARG A 82 -1.71 9.56 2.66
N LEU A 83 -2.42 10.57 2.15
CA LEU A 83 -2.04 11.96 2.30
C LEU A 83 -2.86 12.60 3.42
N GLU A 84 -2.20 13.33 4.31
CA GLU A 84 -2.83 14.03 5.42
C GLU A 84 -2.28 15.47 5.50
N ARG A 85 -3.17 16.45 5.47
CA ARG A 85 -2.76 17.86 5.61
C ARG A 85 -2.54 18.19 7.08
N ARG A 86 -1.30 18.53 7.44
CA ARG A 86 -0.90 19.01 8.78
C ARG A 86 -0.43 20.46 8.68
N GLY A 87 -1.36 21.38 8.91
CA GLY A 87 -1.14 22.82 8.76
C GLY A 87 -0.80 23.21 7.32
N ARG A 88 0.42 23.71 7.12
CA ARG A 88 0.94 24.09 5.78
C ARG A 88 1.56 22.91 5.02
N ASN A 89 1.80 21.78 5.67
CA ASN A 89 2.44 20.63 5.07
C ASN A 89 1.41 19.57 4.69
N VAL A 90 1.71 18.79 3.66
CA VAL A 90 1.04 17.52 3.38
C VAL A 90 2.00 16.41 3.75
N MET A 91 1.56 15.55 4.67
CA MET A 91 2.26 14.36 5.10
C MET A 91 1.80 13.17 4.27
N CYS A 92 2.73 12.31 3.90
CA CYS A 92 2.48 11.09 3.16
C CYS A 92 2.96 9.91 4.00
N SER A 93 2.13 8.89 4.16
CA SER A 93 2.41 7.67 4.93
C SER A 93 1.93 6.44 4.16
N VAL A 94 2.52 5.28 4.44
CA VAL A 94 2.06 4.00 3.86
C VAL A 94 0.79 3.57 4.59
N VAL A 95 -0.17 3.02 3.85
CA VAL A 95 -1.44 2.50 4.42
C VAL A 95 -1.37 1.00 4.73
N CYS A 96 -0.31 0.33 4.30
CA CYS A 96 0.01 -1.06 4.57
C CYS A 96 1.21 -1.09 5.52
N GLU A 97 1.13 -1.80 6.65
CA GLU A 97 2.24 -1.85 7.62
C GLU A 97 3.49 -2.50 7.00
N THR A 98 3.34 -3.29 5.92
CA THR A 98 4.38 -3.98 5.16
C THR A 98 3.98 -4.32 3.71
N LEU A 99 4.96 -4.73 2.89
CA LEU A 99 4.68 -5.41 1.60
C LEU A 99 4.03 -6.77 1.83
N GLU A 100 4.28 -7.40 2.98
CA GLU A 100 3.54 -8.58 3.44
C GLU A 100 2.04 -8.27 3.61
N ASP A 101 1.63 -7.12 4.15
CA ASP A 101 0.20 -6.77 4.25
C ASP A 101 -0.45 -6.47 2.90
N VAL A 102 0.34 -5.93 1.95
CA VAL A 102 -0.11 -5.83 0.56
C VAL A 102 -0.36 -7.25 0.07
N LEU A 103 0.63 -8.15 0.15
CA LEU A 103 0.53 -9.56 -0.27
C LEU A 103 -0.52 -10.39 0.51
N GLU A 104 -0.80 -10.08 1.77
CA GLU A 104 -1.87 -10.69 2.59
C GLU A 104 -3.24 -10.16 2.18
N CYS A 105 -3.38 -8.87 1.84
CA CYS A 105 -4.54 -8.38 1.10
C CYS A 105 -4.69 -9.07 -0.26
N LEU A 106 -3.57 -9.51 -0.87
CA LEU A 106 -3.57 -10.32 -2.10
C LEU A 106 -3.85 -11.81 -1.83
N GLY A 107 -4.01 -12.28 -0.58
CA GLY A 107 -3.88 -13.71 -0.24
C GLY A 107 -4.57 -14.26 1.02
N CYS A 108 -5.50 -13.55 1.69
CA CYS A 108 -6.27 -14.10 2.81
C CYS A 108 -7.80 -13.87 2.64
N ASN A 109 -8.73 -14.82 2.81
CA ASN A 109 -8.75 -15.97 3.74
C ASN A 109 -7.57 -16.93 3.63
N LEU A 110 -6.72 -16.91 4.66
CA LEU A 110 -6.09 -18.12 5.16
C LEU A 110 -6.67 -18.41 6.54
N SER A 111 -7.89 -18.91 6.54
CA SER A 111 -8.51 -19.78 7.56
C SER A 111 -9.61 -20.57 6.87
#